data_AF-A0ABD0RMV9-F1
#
_entry.id   AF-A0ABD0RMV9-F1
#
_cell.length_a   1.000
_cell.length_b   1.000
_cell.length_c   1.000
_cell.angle_alpha   90.00
_cell.angle_beta   90.00
_cell.angle_gamma   90.00
#
_symmetry.space_group_name_H-M   'P 1'
#
loop_
_entity.id
_entity.type
_entity.pdbx_description
1 polymer ?
#
loop_
_entity_poly.entity_id
_entity_poly.type
_entity_poly.pdbx_seq_one_letter_code
_entity_poly.pdbx_strand_id
1 'polypeptide(L)' 'LQMVNIALRVLSRPVASQLPIMYQQLGKDYDERVLPSIVNEVLKSVVAKFNASQLITQRAQ' A
#
# COMPACT_ATOMS: atom_id res chain seq x y z
N LEU A 1 1.82 -6.21 23.11
CA LEU A 1 1.91 -5.63 21.74
C LEU A 1 1.80 -6.77 20.75
N GLN A 2 0.71 -6.85 19.99
CA GLN A 2 0.56 -7.90 18.99
C GLN A 2 1.30 -7.45 17.72
N MET A 3 2.38 -8.14 17.38
CA MET A 3 3.10 -7.91 16.12
C MET A 3 2.44 -8.75 15.03
N VAL A 4 1.87 -8.08 14.03
CA VAL A 4 1.27 -8.72 12.85
C VAL A 4 2.26 -8.59 11.69
N ASN A 5 2.68 -9.73 11.13
CA ASN A 5 3.55 -9.75 9.95
C ASN A 5 2.68 -9.85 8.68
N ILE A 6 2.81 -8.90 7.76
CA ILE A 6 2.00 -8.81 6.54
C ILE A 6 2.93 -8.69 5.34
N ALA A 7 2.82 -9.64 4.40
CA ALA A 7 3.47 -9.57 3.11
C ALA A 7 2.43 -9.22 2.03
N LEU A 8 2.77 -8.29 1.15
CA LEU A 8 1.90 -7.81 0.08
C LEU A 8 2.72 -7.61 -1.20
N ARG A 9 2.10 -7.86 -2.34
CA ARG A 9 2.70 -7.68 -3.66
C ARG A 9 1.89 -6.67 -4.44
N VAL A 10 2.55 -5.62 -4.91
CA VAL A 10 1.91 -4.51 -5.62
C VAL A 10 2.24 -4.66 -7.10
N LEU A 11 1.21 -4.65 -7.94
CA LEU A 11 1.34 -4.65 -9.39
C LEU A 11 0.86 -3.29 -9.87
N SER A 12 1.75 -2.49 -10.44
CA SER A 12 1.43 -1.19 -11.04
C SER A 12 1.46 -1.31 -12.56
N ARG A 13 0.46 -0.70 -13.21
CA ARG A 13 0.50 -0.37 -14.65
C ARG A 13 0.15 1.10 -14.80
N PRO A 14 1.13 1.98 -15.02
CA PRO A 14 0.85 3.40 -15.19
C PRO A 14 0.07 3.65 -16.49
N VAL A 15 -0.79 4.66 -16.48
CA VAL A 15 -1.55 5.08 -17.67
C VAL A 15 -0.65 5.96 -18.54
N ALA A 16 -0.49 5.60 -19.82
CA ALA A 16 0.41 6.27 -20.76
C ALA A 16 0.18 7.79 -20.90
N SER A 17 -1.05 8.26 -20.76
CA SER A 17 -1.40 9.68 -20.85
C SER A 17 -0.91 10.52 -19.67
N GLN A 18 -0.68 9.92 -18.50
CA GLN A 18 -0.26 10.62 -17.29
C GLN A 18 1.23 10.44 -16.97
N LEU A 19 1.91 9.54 -17.70
CA LEU A 19 3.35 9.27 -17.59
C LEU A 19 4.23 10.54 -17.65
N PRO A 20 4.01 11.50 -18.57
CA PRO A 20 4.83 12.72 -18.64
C PRO A 20 4.71 13.58 -17.38
N ILE A 21 3.49 13.72 -16.85
CA ILE A 21 3.19 14.53 -15.67
C ILE A 21 3.81 13.87 -14.43
N MET A 22 3.66 12.54 -14.29
CA MET A 22 4.25 11.79 -13.20
C MET A 22 5.78 11.84 -13.23
N TYR A 23 6.40 11.72 -14.42
CA TYR A 23 7.85 11.84 -14.56
C TYR A 23 8.38 13.23 -14.21
N GLN A 24 7.63 14.30 -14.53
CA GLN A 24 8.03 15.66 -14.19
C GLN A 24 7.86 15.96 -12.69
N GLN A 25 6.80 15.46 -12.06
CA GLN A 25 6.49 15.77 -10.67
C GLN A 25 7.17 14.85 -9.65
N LEU A 26 7.27 13.55 -9.95
CA LEU A 26 7.78 12.53 -9.01
C LEU A 26 9.17 12.02 -9.39
N GLY A 27 9.68 12.36 -10.58
CA GLY A 27 11.00 11.95 -11.06
C GLY A 27 11.05 10.49 -11.51
N LYS A 28 12.25 10.07 -11.95
CA LYS A 28 12.51 8.69 -12.39
C LYS A 28 12.35 7.64 -11.29
N ASP A 29 12.48 8.05 -10.03
CA ASP A 29 12.51 7.16 -8.85
C ASP A 29 11.12 6.93 -8.24
N TYR A 30 10.05 7.24 -8.99
CA TYR A 30 8.66 7.07 -8.56
C TYR A 30 8.38 5.64 -8.08
N ASP A 31 8.86 4.62 -8.80
CA ASP A 31 8.55 3.22 -8.51
C ASP A 31 9.25 2.73 -7.22
N GLU A 32 10.46 3.22 -6.95
CA GLU A 32 11.24 2.81 -5.78
C GLU A 32 10.89 3.60 -4.51
N ARG A 33 10.41 4.84 -4.64
CA ARG A 33 10.15 5.71 -3.48
C ARG A 33 8.67 5.86 -3.18
N VAL A 34 7.86 6.10 -4.18
CA VAL A 34 6.48 6.55 -3.99
C VAL A 34 5.55 5.37 -3.82
N LEU A 35 5.73 4.32 -4.63
CA LEU A 35 4.95 3.08 -4.47
C LEU A 35 5.07 2.49 -3.07
N PRO A 36 6.28 2.19 -2.53
CA PRO A 36 6.38 1.63 -1.19
C PRO A 36 5.89 2.60 -0.10
N SER A 37 6.06 3.92 -0.28
CA SER A 37 5.57 4.91 0.68
C SER A 37 4.04 4.94 0.77
N ILE A 38 3.35 5.00 -0.38
CA ILE A 38 1.88 4.97 -0.44
C ILE A 38 1.36 3.66 0.14
N VAL A 39 2.02 2.54 -0.18
CA VAL A 39 1.61 1.21 0.27
C VAL A 39 1.73 1.07 1.79
N ASN A 40 2.83 1.57 2.39
CA ASN A 40 2.98 1.59 3.84
C ASN A 40 1.92 2.47 4.51
N GLU A 41 1.59 3.63 3.93
CA GLU A 41 0.53 4.52 4.43
C GLU A 41 -0.84 3.85 4.39
N VAL A 42 -1.22 3.28 3.25
CA VAL A 42 -2.51 2.58 3.08
C VAL A 42 -2.59 1.36 3.98
N LEU A 43 -1.52 0.56 4.09
CA LEU A 43 -1.48 -0.60 4.97
C LEU A 43 -1.69 -0.20 6.43
N LYS A 44 -0.96 0.82 6.91
CA LYS A 44 -1.14 1.34 8.28
C LYS A 44 -2.57 1.82 8.51
N SER A 45 -3.16 2.54 7.55
CA SER A 45 -4.53 3.04 7.65
C SER A 45 -5.57 1.92 7.68
N VAL A 46 -5.40 0.90 6.84
CA VAL A 46 -6.29 -0.26 6.78
C VAL A 46 -6.16 -1.08 8.06
N VAL A 47 -4.95 -1.38 8.53
CA VAL A 47 -4.72 -2.12 9.78
C VAL A 47 -5.25 -1.35 11.00
N ALA A 48 -5.16 -0.01 11.01
CA ALA A 48 -5.74 0.81 12.06
C ALA A 48 -7.28 0.77 12.06
N LYS A 49 -7.91 0.68 10.88
CA LYS A 49 -9.37 0.56 10.74
C LYS A 49 -9.89 -0.83 11.07
N PHE A 50 -9.15 -1.88 10.72
CA PHE A 50 -9.48 -3.26 11.06
C PHE A 50 -8.69 -3.67 12.30
N ASN A 51 -9.19 -3.30 13.48
CA ASN A 51 -8.61 -3.71 14.76
C ASN A 51 -8.42 -5.24 14.75
N ALA A 52 -7.18 -5.71 14.96
CA ALA A 52 -6.78 -7.12 14.77
C ALA A 52 -7.70 -8.15 15.44
N SER A 53 -8.43 -7.72 16.48
CA SER A 53 -9.53 -8.45 17.12
C SER A 53 -10.64 -8.90 16.15
N GLN A 54 -11.08 -8.06 15.21
CA GLN A 54 -12.16 -8.36 14.25
C GLN A 54 -11.72 -9.32 13.12
N LEU A 55 -10.43 -9.32 12.78
CA LEU A 55 -9.85 -10.17 11.73
C LEU A 55 -9.71 -11.64 12.17
N ILE A 56 -9.61 -11.90 13.48
CA ILE A 56 -9.62 -13.25 14.06
C ILE A 56 -11.06 -13.81 14.12
N THR A 57 -12.05 -12.98 14.44
CA THR A 57 -13.44 -13.43 14.64
C THR A 57 -14.15 -13.77 13.32
N GLN A 58 -13.86 -13.08 12.22
CA GLN A 58 -14.49 -13.36 10.92
C GLN A 58 -13.92 -14.58 10.18
N ARG A 59 -12.87 -15.23 10.69
CA ARG A 59 -12.38 -16.51 10.15
C ARG A 59 -13.05 -17.75 10.74
N ALA A 60 -13.89 -17.59 11.76
CA ALA A 60 -14.52 -18.70 12.50
C ALA A 60 -16.00 -18.94 12.15
N GLN A 61 -16.48 -18.42 11.01
CA GLN A 61 -17.81 -18.77 10.47
C GLN A 61 -17.69 -19.45 9.12
#